data_AF-A0A8C1N287-F1
#
_entry.id   AF-A0A8C1N287-F1
#
_cell.length_a   1.000
_cell.length_b   1.000
_cell.length_c   1.000
_cell.angle_alpha   90.00
_cell.angle_beta   90.00
_cell.angle_gamma   90.00
#
_symmetry.space_group_name_H-M   'P 1'
#
loop_
_entity.id
_entity.type
_entity.pdbx_description
1 polymer ?
#
loop_
_entity_poly.entity_id
_entity_poly.type
_entity_poly.pdbx_seq_one_letter_code
_entity_poly.pdbx_strand_id
1 'polypeptide(L)'
;RWCLIQQRRPELQTKKELKRDMDGRIIILDVEIKSRRFCLVNVYAPNNNEPIFFDTVYNMIRNYDIPIIQAGDYNIALQPSKDRAGESRDCHGQKRHALTSMMSAVDLFDVWRLKNPDLIRYTWRRNKLSQKEYIKNFER
;
A
#
# COMPACT_ATOMS: atom_id res chain seq x y z
N ARG A 1 -17.58 0.72 8.10
CA ARG A 1 -17.01 0.94 6.75
C ARG A 1 -18.02 0.41 5.74
N TRP A 2 -18.31 1.15 4.67
CA TRP A 2 -19.20 0.74 3.57
C TRP A 2 -18.54 1.08 2.23
N CYS A 3 -18.74 0.25 1.19
CA CYS A 3 -18.33 0.54 -0.19
C CYS A 3 -19.55 0.31 -1.10
N LEU A 4 -19.94 1.35 -1.84
CA LEU A 4 -21.01 1.32 -2.84
C LEU A 4 -20.45 1.86 -4.15
N ILE A 5 -20.83 1.21 -5.26
CA ILE A 5 -20.37 1.51 -6.62
C ILE A 5 -21.47 2.24 -7.38
N GLN A 6 -21.08 3.24 -8.17
CA GLN A 6 -21.98 4.06 -8.99
C GLN A 6 -22.51 3.30 -10.22
N GLN A 7 -23.79 3.52 -10.56
CA GLN A 7 -24.50 2.87 -11.67
C GLN A 7 -24.24 3.49 -13.07
N ARG A 8 -23.36 4.49 -13.20
CA ARG A 8 -23.05 5.12 -14.49
C ARG A 8 -21.72 4.68 -15.05
N ARG A 9 -21.71 4.37 -16.36
CA ARG A 9 -20.55 3.95 -17.14
C ARG A 9 -19.48 5.05 -17.09
N PRO A 10 -18.32 4.83 -16.46
CA PRO A 10 -17.15 5.54 -16.91
C PRO A 10 -16.89 5.06 -18.34
N GLU A 11 -16.60 5.97 -19.26
CA GLU A 11 -15.89 5.65 -20.51
C GLU A 11 -14.44 5.27 -20.15
N LEU A 12 -14.30 4.28 -19.26
CA LEU A 12 -13.05 3.61 -19.03
C LEU A 12 -12.94 2.61 -20.17
N GLN A 13 -11.96 2.81 -21.04
CA GLN A 13 -11.52 1.73 -21.91
C GLN A 13 -10.73 0.73 -21.03
N THR A 14 -11.46 -0.07 -20.24
CA THR A 14 -10.94 -1.26 -19.57
C THR A 14 -10.71 -2.32 -20.64
N LYS A 15 -9.51 -2.84 -20.91
CA LYS A 15 -8.38 -3.28 -20.07
C LYS A 15 -7.17 -3.47 -21.00
N LYS A 16 -5.94 -3.59 -20.47
CA LYS A 16 -4.96 -4.47 -21.14
C LYS A 16 -4.65 -5.75 -20.37
N GLU A 17 -4.57 -5.73 -19.03
CA GLU A 17 -4.26 -6.94 -18.25
C GLU A 17 -4.73 -6.84 -16.79
N LEU A 18 -5.11 -7.97 -16.17
CA LEU A 18 -5.35 -8.10 -14.73
C LEU A 18 -4.46 -9.22 -14.20
N LYS A 19 -3.61 -8.91 -13.22
CA LYS A 19 -2.83 -9.90 -12.47
C LYS A 19 -3.30 -9.93 -11.03
N ARG A 20 -3.27 -11.12 -10.44
CA ARG A 20 -3.58 -11.35 -9.03
C ARG A 20 -2.66 -12.42 -8.48
N ASP A 21 -2.34 -12.33 -7.20
CA ASP A 21 -1.73 -13.43 -6.48
C ASP A 21 -2.77 -14.53 -6.16
N MET A 22 -2.29 -15.66 -5.65
CA MET A 22 -3.16 -16.78 -5.25
C MET A 22 -3.95 -16.48 -3.97
N ASP A 23 -3.40 -15.65 -3.08
CA ASP A 23 -3.98 -15.38 -1.75
C ASP A 23 -4.97 -14.21 -1.77
N GLY A 24 -5.17 -13.56 -2.92
CA GLY A 24 -6.07 -12.41 -3.08
C GLY A 24 -5.58 -11.14 -2.38
N ARG A 25 -4.28 -11.05 -2.10
CA ARG A 25 -3.64 -9.92 -1.42
C ARG A 25 -3.04 -8.91 -2.37
N ILE A 26 -2.90 -9.25 -3.64
CA ILE A 26 -2.32 -8.39 -4.67
C ILE A 26 -3.26 -8.39 -5.86
N ILE A 27 -3.69 -7.20 -6.27
CA ILE A 27 -4.44 -6.99 -7.52
C ILE A 27 -3.72 -5.91 -8.32
N ILE A 28 -3.36 -6.22 -9.56
CA ILE A 28 -2.70 -5.28 -10.47
C ILE A 28 -3.57 -5.12 -11.71
N LEU A 29 -3.89 -3.87 -12.03
CA LEU A 29 -4.69 -3.49 -13.17
C LEU A 29 -3.88 -2.59 -14.09
N ASP A 30 -3.74 -3.00 -15.34
CA ASP A 30 -3.24 -2.14 -16.41
C ASP A 30 -4.44 -1.48 -17.12
N VAL A 31 -4.57 -0.17 -16.93
CA VAL A 31 -5.74 0.60 -17.34
C VAL A 31 -5.37 1.80 -18.19
N GLU A 32 -6.22 2.14 -19.15
CA GLU A 32 -6.15 3.40 -19.88
C GLU A 32 -7.30 4.31 -19.47
N ILE A 33 -6.97 5.52 -19.01
CA ILE A 33 -7.92 6.53 -18.56
C ILE A 33 -7.61 7.81 -19.33
N LYS A 34 -8.57 8.28 -20.14
CA LYS A 34 -8.40 9.50 -20.98
C LYS A 34 -7.10 9.48 -21.80
N SER A 35 -6.86 8.35 -22.50
CA SER A 35 -5.67 8.13 -23.33
C SER A 35 -4.33 8.16 -22.58
N ARG A 36 -4.34 7.92 -21.27
CA ARG A 36 -3.15 7.74 -20.44
C ARG A 36 -3.19 6.38 -19.76
N ARG A 37 -2.12 5.62 -19.89
CA ARG A 37 -1.99 4.27 -19.33
C ARG A 37 -1.38 4.33 -17.93
N PHE A 38 -1.96 3.58 -17.00
CA PHE A 38 -1.52 3.50 -15.60
C PHE A 38 -1.51 2.04 -15.13
N CYS A 39 -0.59 1.73 -14.22
CA CYS A 39 -0.59 0.49 -13.46
C CYS A 39 -1.18 0.78 -12.07
N LEU A 40 -2.37 0.25 -11.78
CA LEU A 40 -2.98 0.36 -10.45
C LEU A 40 -2.69 -0.92 -9.67
N VAL A 41 -2.06 -0.77 -8.51
CA VAL A 41 -1.65 -1.89 -7.66
C VAL A 41 -2.36 -1.75 -6.31
N ASN A 42 -3.18 -2.72 -5.95
CA ASN A 42 -3.81 -2.80 -4.64
C ASN A 42 -3.20 -3.94 -3.83
N VAL A 43 -2.71 -3.64 -2.63
CA VAL A 43 -2.05 -4.61 -1.74
C VAL A 43 -2.78 -4.77 -0.41
N TYR A 44 -2.77 -5.99 0.13
CA TYR A 44 -3.15 -6.31 1.50
C TYR A 44 -2.06 -7.19 2.13
N ALA A 45 -1.04 -6.53 2.69
CA ALA A 45 0.15 -7.21 3.21
C ALA A 45 -0.17 -8.02 4.48
N PRO A 46 0.55 -9.14 4.73
CA PRO A 46 0.43 -9.91 5.98
C PRO A 46 0.66 -9.07 7.23
N ASN A 47 -0.02 -9.41 8.32
CA ASN A 47 0.26 -8.82 9.65
C ASN A 47 1.64 -9.23 10.21
N ASN A 48 2.12 -10.41 9.82
CA ASN A 48 3.40 -10.94 10.26
C ASN A 48 4.57 -10.21 9.59
N ASN A 49 5.77 -10.35 10.16
CA ASN A 49 7.00 -9.85 9.56
C ASN A 49 7.46 -10.75 8.40
N GLU A 50 6.75 -10.67 7.27
CA GLU A 50 7.02 -11.43 6.05
C GLU A 50 7.54 -10.49 4.94
N PRO A 51 8.87 -10.22 4.88
CA PRO A 51 9.45 -9.29 3.91
C PRO A 51 9.29 -9.76 2.46
N ILE A 52 9.27 -11.09 2.23
CA ILE A 52 9.13 -11.75 0.91
C ILE A 52 7.86 -11.30 0.18
N PHE A 53 6.83 -10.83 0.90
CA PHE A 53 5.64 -10.27 0.29
C PHE A 53 5.96 -9.10 -0.64
N PHE A 54 6.85 -8.18 -0.22
CA PHE A 54 7.21 -7.02 -1.04
C PHE A 54 8.16 -7.37 -2.19
N ASP A 55 8.97 -8.43 -2.05
CA ASP A 55 9.74 -8.97 -3.18
C ASP A 55 8.80 -9.56 -4.24
N THR A 56 7.72 -10.21 -3.82
CA THR A 56 6.67 -10.70 -4.73
C THR A 56 6.00 -9.55 -5.45
N VAL A 57 5.59 -8.50 -4.73
CA VAL A 57 4.99 -7.28 -5.33
C VAL A 57 5.96 -6.67 -6.35
N TYR A 58 7.22 -6.47 -5.96
CA TYR A 58 8.28 -5.96 -6.83
C TYR A 58 8.40 -6.78 -8.12
N ASN A 59 8.53 -8.10 -8.01
CA ASN A 59 8.66 -8.97 -9.18
C ASN A 59 7.47 -8.90 -10.13
N MET A 60 6.26 -8.65 -9.61
CA MET A 60 5.08 -8.46 -10.42
C MET A 60 5.05 -7.11 -11.15
N ILE A 61 5.65 -6.04 -10.58
CA ILE A 61 5.56 -4.67 -11.12
C ILE A 61 6.83 -4.17 -11.82
N ARG A 62 7.99 -4.79 -11.61
CA ARG A 62 9.31 -4.30 -12.06
C ARG A 62 9.46 -4.06 -13.57
N ASN A 63 8.65 -4.73 -14.38
CA ASN A 63 8.69 -4.62 -15.85
C ASN A 63 7.66 -3.62 -16.41
N TYR A 64 6.91 -2.92 -15.55
CA TYR A 64 5.95 -1.91 -15.98
C TYR A 64 6.69 -0.61 -16.29
N ASP A 65 6.69 -0.21 -17.56
CA ASP A 65 7.23 1.07 -18.05
C ASP A 65 6.14 2.16 -18.14
N ILE A 66 5.22 2.16 -17.17
CA ILE A 66 4.11 3.11 -17.09
C ILE A 66 3.96 3.59 -15.64
N PRO A 67 3.36 4.77 -15.40
CA PRO A 67 3.17 5.27 -14.04
C PRO A 67 2.40 4.28 -13.15
N ILE A 68 2.96 3.99 -11.98
CA ILE A 68 2.40 3.07 -10.98
C ILE A 68 1.70 3.88 -9.88
N ILE A 69 0.47 3.50 -9.57
CA ILE A 69 -0.27 3.98 -8.40
C ILE A 69 -0.52 2.78 -7.50
N GLN A 70 0.19 2.74 -6.38
CA GLN A 70 0.05 1.66 -5.40
C GLN A 70 -0.72 2.15 -4.17
N ALA A 71 -1.73 1.39 -3.76
CA ALA A 71 -2.56 1.67 -2.60
C ALA A 71 -2.87 0.38 -1.83
N GLY A 72 -3.39 0.52 -0.62
CA GLY A 72 -3.88 -0.62 0.17
C GLY A 72 -3.31 -0.66 1.58
N ASP A 73 -3.49 -1.80 2.23
CA ASP A 73 -3.05 -1.99 3.60
C ASP A 73 -1.69 -2.69 3.62
N TYR A 74 -0.66 -1.99 4.08
CA TYR A 74 0.70 -2.52 4.18
C TYR A 74 0.96 -3.20 5.52
N ASN A 75 0.05 -3.09 6.49
CA ASN A 75 0.19 -3.59 7.85
C ASN A 75 1.58 -3.28 8.44
N ILE A 76 2.05 -2.05 8.23
CA ILE A 76 3.36 -1.58 8.71
C ILE A 76 3.44 -0.05 8.71
N ALA A 77 4.03 0.50 9.76
CA ALA A 77 4.41 1.91 9.83
C ALA A 77 5.70 2.15 9.03
N LEU A 78 5.65 3.01 8.03
CA LEU A 78 6.81 3.34 7.16
C LEU A 78 7.82 4.22 7.91
N GLN A 79 7.35 5.22 8.65
CA GLN A 79 8.16 6.06 9.54
C GLN A 79 7.69 5.88 10.99
N PRO A 80 8.28 4.95 11.78
CA PRO A 80 7.80 4.62 13.12
C PRO A 80 7.62 5.82 14.06
N SER A 81 8.49 6.82 13.98
CA SER A 81 8.42 8.02 14.80
C SER A 81 7.19 8.90 14.52
N LYS A 82 6.58 8.81 13.33
CA LYS A 82 5.44 9.63 12.89
C LYS A 82 4.17 8.83 12.57
N ASP A 83 4.32 7.54 12.24
CA ASP A 83 3.26 6.64 11.78
C ASP A 83 2.83 5.62 12.84
N ARG A 84 3.50 5.58 14.00
CA ARG A 84 3.17 4.68 15.10
C ARG A 84 3.13 5.43 16.43
N ALA A 85 2.26 4.98 17.32
CA ALA A 85 2.27 5.34 18.74
C ALA A 85 1.93 4.14 19.61
N GLY A 86 2.44 4.16 20.84
CA GLY A 86 2.34 3.07 21.82
C GLY A 86 3.72 2.57 22.25
N GLU A 87 3.76 1.83 23.35
CA GLU A 87 5.02 1.37 23.98
C GLU A 87 5.55 0.05 23.41
N SER A 88 4.84 -0.54 22.44
CA SER A 88 5.23 -1.82 21.88
C SER A 88 6.45 -1.68 20.99
N ARG A 89 7.39 -2.63 21.15
CA ARG A 89 8.59 -2.70 20.33
C ARG A 89 8.22 -2.82 18.85
N ASP A 90 8.92 -2.06 18.03
CA ASP A 90 8.79 -2.13 16.59
C ASP A 90 9.56 -3.34 16.04
N CYS A 91 8.85 -4.45 15.83
CA CYS A 91 9.42 -5.71 15.36
C CYS A 91 9.39 -5.90 13.83
N HIS A 92 9.01 -4.88 13.06
CA HIS A 92 8.80 -5.01 11.61
C HIS A 92 9.94 -4.40 10.76
N GLY A 93 11.15 -4.26 11.32
CA GLY A 93 12.28 -3.62 10.63
C GLY A 93 12.62 -4.24 9.27
N GLN A 94 12.63 -5.57 9.17
CA GLN A 94 12.92 -6.28 7.90
C GLN A 94 11.83 -6.07 6.85
N LYS A 95 10.56 -6.22 7.24
CA LYS A 95 9.42 -5.96 6.36
C LYS A 95 9.40 -4.49 5.89
N ARG A 96 9.74 -3.55 6.75
CA ARG A 96 9.88 -2.12 6.38
C ARG A 96 11.00 -1.93 5.37
N HIS A 97 12.15 -2.54 5.63
CA HIS A 97 13.29 -2.45 4.74
C HIS A 97 12.94 -2.97 3.34
N ALA A 98 12.30 -4.15 3.26
CA ALA A 98 11.83 -4.70 1.98
C ALA A 98 10.87 -3.77 1.24
N LEU A 99 9.90 -3.17 1.96
CA LEU A 99 9.00 -2.16 1.39
C LEU A 99 9.77 -0.94 0.87
N THR A 100 10.69 -0.36 1.66
CA THR A 100 11.46 0.82 1.24
C THR A 100 12.42 0.53 0.08
N SER A 101 12.98 -0.67 0.02
CA SER A 101 13.85 -1.12 -1.07
C SER A 101 13.05 -1.29 -2.36
N MET A 102 11.88 -1.93 -2.30
CA MET A 102 10.96 -2.00 -3.44
C MET A 102 10.56 -0.59 -3.90
N MET A 103 10.14 0.29 -2.97
CA MET A 103 9.76 1.66 -3.32
C MET A 103 10.89 2.39 -4.04
N SER A 104 12.12 2.28 -3.55
CA SER A 104 13.28 2.92 -4.19
C SER A 104 13.60 2.32 -5.56
N ALA A 105 13.44 1.00 -5.73
CA ALA A 105 13.75 0.31 -6.99
C ALA A 105 12.77 0.66 -8.14
N VAL A 106 11.54 1.08 -7.81
CA VAL A 106 10.52 1.49 -8.80
C VAL A 106 10.11 2.96 -8.67
N ASP A 107 10.94 3.77 -8.01
CA ASP A 107 10.75 5.22 -7.82
C ASP A 107 9.36 5.61 -7.26
N LEU A 108 8.89 4.88 -6.24
CA LEU A 108 7.62 5.13 -5.55
C LEU A 108 7.81 6.01 -4.31
N PHE A 109 6.87 6.93 -4.12
CA PHE A 109 6.85 7.86 -2.99
C PHE A 109 5.57 7.75 -2.15
N ASP A 110 5.68 7.94 -0.83
CA ASP A 110 4.52 8.17 0.04
C ASP A 110 3.98 9.58 -0.20
N VAL A 111 2.98 9.70 -1.08
CA VAL A 111 2.31 10.97 -1.41
C VAL A 111 1.73 11.65 -0.17
N TRP A 112 1.24 10.89 0.80
CA TRP A 112 0.68 11.46 2.02
C TRP A 112 1.76 12.11 2.87
N ARG A 113 2.93 11.46 3.01
CA ARG A 113 4.05 11.99 3.80
C ARG A 113 4.76 13.14 3.10
N LEU A 114 4.83 13.14 1.77
CA LEU A 114 5.29 14.31 1.00
C LEU A 114 4.42 15.54 1.26
N LYS A 115 3.09 15.36 1.33
CA LYS A 115 2.15 16.47 1.61
C LYS A 115 2.06 16.85 3.09
N ASN A 116 2.36 15.93 3.99
CA ASN A 116 2.21 16.08 5.43
C ASN A 116 3.49 15.63 6.16
N PRO A 117 4.63 16.30 5.94
CA PRO A 117 5.93 15.83 6.42
C PRO A 117 5.93 15.66 7.94
N ASP A 118 5.35 16.59 8.69
CA ASP A 118 5.46 16.63 10.15
C ASP A 118 4.19 16.23 10.91
N LEU A 119 3.09 15.95 10.19
CA LEU A 119 1.86 15.51 10.86
C LEU A 119 1.99 14.08 11.36
N ILE A 120 1.57 13.88 12.60
CA ILE A 120 1.43 12.58 13.23
C ILE A 120 -0.04 12.17 13.10
N ARG A 121 -0.31 11.11 12.34
CA ARG A 121 -1.68 10.63 12.09
C ARG A 121 -1.69 9.12 11.90
N TYR A 122 -2.78 8.49 12.32
CA TYR A 122 -2.95 7.04 12.32
C TYR A 122 -4.29 6.66 11.67
N THR A 123 -4.36 5.48 11.06
CA THR A 123 -5.57 4.96 10.40
C THR A 123 -6.11 3.68 11.05
N TRP A 124 -5.31 3.05 11.93
CA TRP A 124 -5.68 1.88 12.69
C TRP A 124 -5.37 2.04 14.19
N ARG A 125 -6.19 1.41 15.04
CA ARG A 125 -6.06 1.41 16.51
C ARG A 125 -6.29 0.02 17.08
N ARG A 126 -5.39 -0.44 17.96
CA ARG A 126 -5.61 -1.57 18.85
C ARG A 126 -6.21 -1.10 20.18
N ASN A 127 -7.31 -1.71 20.59
CA ASN A 127 -7.91 -1.53 21.92
C ASN A 127 -7.61 -2.76 22.78
N LYS A 128 -6.51 -2.72 23.55
CA LYS A 128 -6.37 -3.60 24.73
C LYS A 128 -6.63 -2.76 25.99
N LEU A 129 -7.21 -3.39 27.01
CA LEU A 129 -7.55 -2.74 28.29
C LEU A 129 -6.34 -2.09 28.99
N SER A 130 -5.11 -2.54 28.69
CA SER A 130 -3.86 -2.05 29.29
C SER A 130 -2.91 -1.29 28.35
N GLN A 131 -3.14 -1.26 27.04
CA GLN A 131 -2.22 -0.61 26.09
C GLN A 131 -2.92 -0.22 24.78
N LYS A 132 -2.70 1.02 24.32
CA LYS A 132 -3.19 1.52 23.02
C LYS A 132 -2.05 1.52 22.02
N GLU A 133 -2.28 0.94 20.84
CA GLU A 133 -1.34 0.96 19.72
C GLU A 133 -2.01 1.59 18.51
N TYR A 134 -1.28 2.42 17.77
CA TYR A 134 -1.78 3.08 16.57
C TYR A 134 -0.80 2.88 15.42
N ILE A 135 -1.33 2.60 14.22
CA ILE A 135 -0.53 2.43 13.00
C ILE A 135 -1.21 3.24 11.89
N LYS A 136 -0.42 3.95 11.10
CA LYS A 136 -0.84 4.46 9.79
C LYS A 136 -0.64 3.38 8.73
N ASN A 137 -1.74 2.75 8.34
CA ASN A 137 -1.86 2.07 7.05
C ASN A 137 -2.27 3.10 5.99
N PHE A 138 -1.88 2.90 4.72
CA PHE A 138 -2.29 3.76 3.60
C PHE A 138 -3.78 3.59 3.32
N GLU A 139 -4.61 4.26 4.12
CA GLU A 139 -6.03 4.41 3.86
C GLU A 139 -6.27 5.84 3.38
N ARG A 140 -6.69 5.91 2.10
CA ARG A 140 -7.32 7.03 1.37
C ARG A 140 -6.95 8.45 1.78
#